data_AF-A0A8D5FLM9-F1
#
_entry.id   AF-A0A8D5FLM9-F1
#
_cell.length_a   1.000
_cell.length_b   1.000
_cell.length_c   1.000
_cell.angle_alpha   90.00
_cell.angle_beta   90.00
_cell.angle_gamma   90.00
#
_symmetry.space_group_name_H-M   'P 1'
#
loop_
_entity.id
_entity.type
_entity.pdbx_description
1 polymer ?
#
loop_
_entity_poly.entity_id
_entity_poly.type
_entity_poly.pdbx_seq_one_letter_code
_entity_poly.pdbx_strand_id
1 'polypeptide(L)'
;MKPEKVTIKKIVNGGYGLAHLSSGKIVLVERALPGEKLSIDIDQVKKTHCHGSIREILVPHDSRCLPPCPFHDSCGGCDFQHCKPQFQAQLKTTIIADLLSRNNEPSLRQALPLLQKTIPSPRTFGYRQRIRLQIINGEKLGFRRFRSHVPVEINRCLLAAEPLNHVLENLPELSHFRSLAEHSSELELQLNPDSRKVVAIFRFSRKPRPTDINNARTVCTQLDALECIFFSGDQFQLTGPFATDRNQETLLDNTLHISYNLNDNSRKPLKLQWEIGGFFQVNPEQNKTLINLVLHFSKANPDDTVLDLFCGMGNFSIPLGQRTKEITGIEGQGSAIRSAGANSRNNGLTNTVFVKKPVHEACRQLAKEGQQFDCVVVDPPRRASRG
;
A
#
# COMPACT_ATOMS: atom_id res chain seq x y z
N MET A 1 -15.04 -25.01 24.36
CA MET A 1 -14.83 -24.25 25.61
C MET A 1 -16.07 -23.40 25.87
N LYS A 2 -16.40 -23.08 27.12
CA LYS A 2 -17.47 -22.10 27.39
C LYS A 2 -17.00 -20.71 26.94
N PRO A 3 -17.87 -19.90 26.31
CA PRO A 3 -17.49 -18.57 25.89
C PRO A 3 -17.23 -17.68 27.11
N GLU A 4 -16.19 -16.85 27.04
CA GLU A 4 -15.84 -15.91 28.10
C GLU A 4 -16.44 -14.53 27.82
N LYS A 5 -16.95 -13.87 28.87
CA LYS A 5 -17.45 -12.49 28.77
C LYS A 5 -16.33 -11.52 29.13
N VAL A 6 -16.01 -10.61 28.22
CA VAL A 6 -14.92 -9.64 28.39
C VAL A 6 -15.38 -8.22 28.09
N THR A 7 -14.69 -7.24 28.68
CA THR A 7 -14.80 -5.82 28.28
C THR A 7 -13.51 -5.39 27.61
N ILE A 8 -13.62 -4.82 26.41
CA ILE A 8 -12.46 -4.37 25.64
C ILE A 8 -11.93 -3.07 26.23
N LYS A 9 -10.69 -3.08 26.72
CA LYS A 9 -10.09 -1.94 27.40
C LYS A 9 -9.57 -0.89 26.42
N LYS A 10 -8.88 -1.34 25.36
CA LYS A 10 -8.28 -0.47 24.35
C LYS A 10 -8.01 -1.24 23.07
N ILE A 11 -7.76 -0.50 22.01
CA ILE A 11 -7.24 -1.04 20.75
C ILE A 11 -5.71 -1.00 20.79
N VAL A 12 -5.06 -2.04 20.26
CA VAL A 12 -3.59 -2.13 20.21
C VAL A 12 -3.10 -2.43 18.79
N ASN A 13 -1.78 -2.44 18.60
CA ASN A 13 -1.14 -2.73 17.32
C ASN A 13 -1.71 -3.99 16.64
N GLY A 14 -1.94 -3.88 15.33
CA GLY A 14 -2.62 -4.90 14.53
C GLY A 14 -4.15 -4.84 14.57
N GLY A 15 -4.74 -3.83 15.23
CA GLY A 15 -6.18 -3.61 15.26
C GLY A 15 -6.94 -4.52 16.23
N TYR A 16 -6.26 -5.08 17.23
CA TYR A 16 -6.87 -5.96 18.22
C TYR A 16 -7.49 -5.18 19.37
N GLY A 17 -8.67 -5.60 19.82
CA GLY A 17 -9.20 -5.22 21.12
C GLY A 17 -8.48 -6.00 22.22
N LEU A 18 -7.86 -5.30 23.16
CA LEU A 18 -7.21 -5.91 24.32
C LEU A 18 -8.19 -6.02 25.48
N ALA A 19 -8.35 -7.21 26.02
CA ALA A 19 -9.09 -7.47 27.25
C ALA A 19 -8.33 -8.43 28.17
N HIS A 20 -8.88 -8.66 29.37
CA HIS A 20 -8.39 -9.67 30.31
C HIS A 20 -9.48 -10.71 30.50
N LEU A 21 -9.09 -11.98 30.45
CA LEU A 21 -9.95 -13.11 30.79
C LEU A 21 -10.23 -13.14 32.28
N SER A 22 -11.20 -13.95 32.70
CA SER A 22 -11.50 -14.20 34.12
C SER A 22 -10.28 -14.71 34.89
N SER A 23 -9.39 -15.45 34.22
CA SER A 23 -8.09 -15.92 34.74
C SER A 23 -7.04 -14.82 34.93
N GLY A 24 -7.31 -13.59 34.50
CA GLY A 24 -6.35 -12.48 34.47
C GLY A 24 -5.43 -12.46 33.25
N LYS A 25 -5.44 -13.52 32.41
CA LYS A 25 -4.62 -13.59 31.19
C LYS A 25 -5.11 -12.61 30.12
N ILE A 26 -4.18 -11.98 29.40
CA ILE A 26 -4.50 -11.07 28.29
C ILE A 26 -5.10 -11.84 27.11
N VAL A 27 -6.15 -11.31 26.51
CA VAL A 27 -6.71 -11.78 25.25
C VAL A 27 -6.76 -10.64 24.22
N LEU A 28 -6.38 -10.96 22.98
CA LEU A 28 -6.46 -10.09 21.81
C LEU A 28 -7.64 -10.53 20.95
N VAL A 29 -8.65 -9.68 20.86
CA VAL A 29 -9.92 -9.96 20.17
C VAL A 29 -9.95 -9.25 18.83
N GLU A 30 -10.22 -10.01 17.77
CA GLU A 30 -10.35 -9.47 16.42
C GLU A 30 -11.63 -8.66 16.26
N ARG A 31 -11.58 -7.56 15.49
CA ARG A 31 -12.74 -6.72 15.13
C ARG A 31 -13.54 -6.16 16.33
N ALA A 32 -12.86 -5.99 17.45
CA ALA A 32 -13.39 -5.44 18.68
C ALA A 32 -13.11 -3.93 18.78
N LEU A 33 -14.06 -3.18 19.33
CA LEU A 33 -13.89 -1.76 19.63
C LEU A 33 -13.67 -1.52 21.13
N PRO A 34 -12.88 -0.51 21.52
CA PRO A 34 -12.75 -0.11 22.92
C PRO A 34 -14.12 0.17 23.57
N GLY A 35 -14.30 -0.29 24.82
CA GLY A 35 -15.52 -0.13 25.59
C GLY A 35 -16.58 -1.22 25.38
N GLU A 36 -16.46 -2.06 24.36
CA GLU A 36 -17.45 -3.10 24.08
C GLU A 36 -17.44 -4.21 25.12
N LYS A 37 -18.63 -4.75 25.41
CA LYS A 37 -18.80 -5.98 26.18
C LYS A 37 -19.11 -7.12 25.21
N LEU A 38 -18.28 -8.15 25.21
CA LEU A 38 -18.32 -9.23 24.23
C LEU A 38 -18.37 -10.59 24.92
N SER A 39 -19.06 -11.54 24.30
CA SER A 39 -18.87 -12.97 24.52
C SER A 39 -17.89 -13.46 23.45
N ILE A 40 -16.79 -14.10 23.86
CA ILE A 40 -15.72 -14.51 22.94
C ILE A 40 -15.44 -16.01 23.03
N ASP A 41 -15.02 -16.58 21.90
CA ASP A 41 -14.40 -17.90 21.84
C ASP A 41 -12.87 -17.74 21.82
N ILE A 42 -12.15 -18.63 22.50
CA ILE A 42 -10.68 -18.63 22.52
C ILE A 42 -10.15 -19.53 21.42
N ASP A 43 -9.59 -18.90 20.38
CA ASP A 43 -9.11 -19.60 19.19
C ASP A 43 -7.69 -20.15 19.38
N GLN A 44 -6.84 -19.42 20.11
CA GLN A 44 -5.44 -19.79 20.31
C GLN A 44 -4.92 -19.32 21.67
N VAL A 45 -4.24 -20.21 22.38
CA VAL A 45 -3.54 -19.88 23.63
C VAL A 45 -2.04 -19.82 23.37
N LYS A 46 -1.42 -18.66 23.62
CA LYS A 46 0.05 -18.49 23.59
C LYS A 46 0.58 -18.35 25.02
N LYS A 47 1.92 -18.34 25.16
CA LYS A 47 2.58 -18.18 26.46
C LYS A 47 2.17 -16.89 27.17
N THR A 48 2.17 -15.75 26.46
CA THR A 48 1.94 -14.43 27.06
C THR A 48 0.52 -13.89 26.92
N HIS A 49 -0.27 -14.39 25.96
CA HIS A 49 -1.62 -13.92 25.68
C HIS A 49 -2.44 -15.00 24.96
N CYS A 50 -3.73 -14.77 24.82
CA CYS A 50 -4.62 -15.56 23.96
C CYS A 50 -5.08 -14.72 22.76
N HIS A 51 -5.51 -15.38 21.70
CA HIS A 51 -6.32 -14.80 20.65
C HIS A 51 -7.75 -15.33 20.77
N GLY A 52 -8.71 -14.46 20.51
CA GLY A 52 -10.12 -14.84 20.51
C GLY A 52 -10.93 -14.12 19.44
N SER A 53 -12.05 -14.74 19.10
CA SER A 53 -13.01 -14.28 18.12
C SER A 53 -14.31 -13.89 18.82
N ILE A 54 -15.01 -12.91 18.25
CA ILE A 54 -16.28 -12.45 18.80
C ILE A 54 -17.35 -13.49 18.49
N ARG A 55 -17.94 -14.08 19.54
CA ARG A 55 -19.11 -14.93 19.42
C ARG A 55 -20.39 -14.11 19.43
N GLU A 56 -20.47 -13.13 20.34
CA GLU A 56 -21.63 -12.26 20.50
C GLU A 56 -21.20 -10.88 21.00
N ILE A 57 -21.83 -9.82 20.47
CA ILE A 57 -21.64 -8.44 20.94
C ILE A 57 -22.76 -8.13 21.93
N LEU A 58 -22.45 -8.11 23.22
CA LEU A 58 -23.43 -7.90 24.29
C LEU A 58 -23.77 -6.42 24.45
N VAL A 59 -22.76 -5.55 24.35
CA VAL A 59 -22.92 -4.09 24.34
C VAL A 59 -21.99 -3.54 23.25
N PRO A 60 -22.53 -3.10 22.10
CA PRO A 60 -21.75 -2.50 21.03
C PRO A 60 -21.33 -1.07 21.39
N HIS A 61 -20.23 -0.61 20.79
CA HIS A 61 -19.85 0.80 20.84
C HIS A 61 -20.69 1.60 19.83
N ASP A 62 -21.02 2.87 20.11
CA ASP A 62 -21.87 3.72 19.24
C ASP A 62 -21.29 3.95 17.83
N SER A 63 -19.98 3.78 17.69
CA SER A 63 -19.27 3.84 16.41
C SER A 63 -19.21 2.52 15.65
N ARG A 64 -19.77 1.42 16.18
CA ARG A 64 -19.91 0.17 15.45
C ARG A 64 -20.89 0.36 14.30
N CYS A 65 -20.60 -0.27 13.16
CA CYS A 65 -21.51 -0.35 12.03
C CYS A 65 -21.44 -1.74 11.39
N LEU A 66 -22.48 -2.09 10.62
CA LEU A 66 -22.40 -3.24 9.74
C LEU A 66 -21.32 -2.97 8.68
N PRO A 67 -20.33 -3.87 8.49
CA PRO A 67 -19.36 -3.73 7.41
C PRO A 67 -20.06 -3.70 6.05
N PRO A 68 -19.80 -2.72 5.19
CA PRO A 68 -20.46 -2.64 3.89
C PRO A 68 -19.94 -3.69 2.89
N CYS A 69 -18.74 -4.23 3.10
CA CYS A 69 -18.20 -5.28 2.23
C CYS A 69 -18.75 -6.65 2.63
N PRO A 70 -19.38 -7.41 1.73
CA PRO A 70 -19.89 -8.74 2.03
C PRO A 70 -18.76 -9.74 2.35
N PHE A 71 -17.54 -9.45 1.91
CA PHE A 71 -16.36 -10.27 2.17
C PHE A 71 -15.60 -9.86 3.44
N HIS A 72 -16.06 -8.87 4.21
CA HIS A 72 -15.33 -8.37 5.39
C HIS A 72 -14.95 -9.49 6.35
N ASP A 73 -15.83 -10.48 6.53
CA ASP A 73 -15.61 -11.50 7.55
C ASP A 73 -14.62 -12.59 7.13
N SER A 74 -14.47 -12.82 5.81
CA SER A 74 -13.57 -13.83 5.24
C SER A 74 -12.25 -13.24 4.74
N CYS A 75 -12.28 -12.08 4.07
CA CYS A 75 -11.13 -11.41 3.47
C CYS A 75 -10.26 -10.68 4.50
N GLY A 76 -8.94 -10.83 4.39
CA GLY A 76 -7.97 -10.16 5.27
C GLY A 76 -7.63 -8.72 4.87
N GLY A 77 -8.37 -8.11 3.95
CA GLY A 77 -8.02 -6.81 3.36
C GLY A 77 -8.43 -5.58 4.17
N CYS A 78 -9.42 -5.71 5.06
CA CYS A 78 -10.05 -4.58 5.76
C CYS A 78 -10.19 -4.86 7.26
N ASP A 79 -9.41 -4.15 8.09
CA ASP A 79 -9.39 -4.39 9.54
C ASP A 79 -10.55 -3.69 10.28
N PHE A 80 -11.04 -2.54 9.77
CA PHE A 80 -11.90 -1.63 10.53
C PHE A 80 -13.26 -1.30 9.89
N GLN A 81 -13.74 -2.07 8.90
CA GLN A 81 -15.03 -1.74 8.27
C GLN A 81 -16.25 -1.95 9.19
N HIS A 82 -16.08 -2.65 10.31
CA HIS A 82 -17.06 -2.74 11.39
C HIS A 82 -17.16 -1.47 12.25
N CYS A 83 -16.47 -0.39 11.84
CA CYS A 83 -16.33 0.87 12.57
C CYS A 83 -16.53 2.06 11.63
N LYS A 84 -17.32 3.05 12.08
CA LYS A 84 -17.59 4.29 11.33
C LYS A 84 -16.27 4.99 10.95
N PRO A 85 -16.13 5.52 9.71
CA PRO A 85 -14.85 6.04 9.20
C PRO A 85 -14.15 7.06 10.10
N GLN A 86 -14.91 7.97 10.74
CA GLN A 86 -14.36 8.98 11.63
C GLN A 86 -13.67 8.36 12.86
N PHE A 87 -14.23 7.28 13.40
CA PHE A 87 -13.67 6.58 14.55
C PHE A 87 -12.44 5.74 14.16
N GLN A 88 -12.34 5.27 12.91
CA GLN A 88 -11.14 4.56 12.43
C GLN A 88 -9.86 5.40 12.55
N ALA A 89 -9.91 6.70 12.23
CA ALA A 89 -8.78 7.60 12.38
C ALA A 89 -8.40 7.81 13.85
N GLN A 90 -9.40 7.88 14.73
CA GLN A 90 -9.18 7.98 16.17
C GLN A 90 -8.51 6.70 16.71
N LEU A 91 -8.99 5.52 16.32
CA LEU A 91 -8.38 4.24 16.69
C LEU A 91 -6.90 4.17 16.28
N LYS A 92 -6.57 4.60 15.06
CA LYS A 92 -5.17 4.65 14.59
C LYS A 92 -4.31 5.58 15.44
N THR A 93 -4.83 6.75 15.79
CA THR A 93 -4.15 7.70 16.70
C THR A 93 -3.89 7.05 18.06
N THR A 94 -4.89 6.35 18.62
CA THR A 94 -4.76 5.62 19.89
C THR A 94 -3.72 4.51 19.80
N ILE A 95 -3.66 3.75 18.71
CA ILE A 95 -2.65 2.69 18.51
C ILE A 95 -1.23 3.30 18.53
N ILE A 96 -1.01 4.42 17.86
CA ILE A 96 0.31 5.08 17.84
C ILE A 96 0.66 5.64 19.22
N ALA A 97 -0.27 6.31 19.90
CA ALA A 97 -0.06 6.80 21.27
C ALA A 97 0.34 5.67 22.23
N ASP A 98 -0.34 4.54 22.12
CA ASP A 98 -0.11 3.34 22.91
C ASP A 98 1.24 2.67 22.59
N LEU A 99 1.70 2.73 21.33
CA LEU A 99 3.04 2.26 20.94
C LEU A 99 4.16 3.19 21.44
N LEU A 100 3.97 4.51 21.37
CA LEU A 100 4.95 5.48 21.87
C LEU A 100 5.10 5.40 23.39
N SER A 101 3.98 5.36 24.11
CA SER A 101 3.96 5.34 25.58
C SER A 101 4.63 4.10 26.20
N ARG A 102 4.56 2.95 25.52
CA ARG A 102 5.09 1.66 25.99
C ARG A 102 6.48 1.33 25.43
N ASN A 103 7.09 2.25 24.69
CA ASN A 103 8.40 2.00 24.09
C ASN A 103 9.52 2.14 25.13
N ASN A 104 10.51 1.24 25.07
CA ASN A 104 11.67 1.31 25.96
C ASN A 104 12.58 2.50 25.61
N GLU A 105 12.60 2.92 24.34
CA GLU A 105 13.36 4.08 23.87
C GLU A 105 12.78 5.39 24.45
N PRO A 106 13.53 6.13 25.29
CA PRO A 106 13.04 7.36 25.91
C PRO A 106 12.64 8.44 24.90
N SER A 107 13.37 8.54 23.78
CA SER A 107 13.10 9.50 22.71
C SER A 107 11.72 9.29 22.08
N LEU A 108 11.28 8.04 21.92
CA LEU A 108 9.96 7.72 21.39
C LEU A 108 8.85 8.07 22.38
N ARG A 109 9.07 7.90 23.69
CA ARG A 109 8.11 8.36 24.71
C ARG A 109 7.98 9.88 24.72
N GLN A 110 9.10 10.60 24.57
CA GLN A 110 9.13 12.06 24.49
C GLN A 110 8.45 12.61 23.24
N ALA A 111 8.26 11.81 22.19
CA ALA A 111 7.53 12.21 20.98
C ALA A 111 5.99 12.19 21.17
N LEU A 112 5.46 11.60 22.25
CA LEU A 112 4.01 11.50 22.45
C LEU A 112 3.27 12.86 22.43
N PRO A 113 3.78 13.96 23.03
CA PRO A 113 3.14 15.27 22.94
C PRO A 113 3.13 15.87 21.52
N LEU A 114 3.98 15.37 20.61
CA LEU A 114 4.03 15.80 19.22
C LEU A 114 3.01 15.07 18.34
N LEU A 115 2.34 14.03 18.87
CA LEU A 115 1.40 13.21 18.11
C LEU A 115 0.17 14.03 17.72
N GLN A 116 -0.02 14.20 16.42
CA GLN A 116 -1.23 14.80 15.87
C GLN A 116 -2.30 13.74 15.58
N LYS A 117 -3.55 14.17 15.47
CA LYS A 117 -4.66 13.30 15.06
C LYS A 117 -4.41 12.76 13.65
N THR A 118 -4.70 11.47 13.46
CA THR A 118 -4.63 10.86 12.12
C THR A 118 -5.56 11.58 11.15
N ILE A 119 -5.03 12.01 10.01
CA ILE A 119 -5.82 12.63 8.94
C ILE A 119 -6.52 11.51 8.14
N PRO A 120 -7.87 11.50 8.07
CA PRO A 120 -8.59 10.49 7.31
C PRO A 120 -8.33 10.65 5.81
N SER A 121 -8.51 9.56 5.06
CA SER A 121 -8.44 9.66 3.60
C SER A 121 -9.60 10.52 3.07
N PRO A 122 -9.37 11.36 2.05
CA PRO A 122 -10.45 12.07 1.37
C PRO A 122 -11.51 11.15 0.77
N ARG A 123 -11.17 9.88 0.50
CA ARG A 123 -12.09 8.85 0.01
C ARG A 123 -12.10 7.62 0.91
N THR A 124 -13.29 7.18 1.30
CA THR A 124 -13.49 5.98 2.12
C THR A 124 -13.42 4.69 1.30
N PHE A 125 -13.85 4.75 0.03
CA PHE A 125 -13.94 3.62 -0.91
C PHE A 125 -13.33 4.01 -2.26
N GLY A 126 -13.03 3.02 -3.11
CA GLY A 126 -12.53 3.24 -4.46
C GLY A 126 -11.17 3.97 -4.54
N TYR A 127 -10.43 4.04 -3.44
CA TYR A 127 -9.19 4.82 -3.36
C TYR A 127 -7.96 4.03 -3.81
N ARG A 128 -8.01 2.68 -3.82
CA ARG A 128 -6.89 1.85 -4.24
C ARG A 128 -6.81 1.81 -5.76
N GLN A 129 -5.69 2.28 -6.29
CA GLN A 129 -5.34 2.19 -7.71
C GLN A 129 -4.49 0.97 -8.05
N ARG A 130 -4.18 0.13 -7.06
CA ARG A 130 -3.45 -1.13 -7.23
C ARG A 130 -3.99 -2.19 -6.30
N ILE A 131 -4.22 -3.39 -6.85
CA ILE A 131 -4.56 -4.58 -6.07
C ILE A 131 -3.74 -5.78 -6.56
N ARG A 132 -3.41 -6.69 -5.64
CA ARG A 132 -2.70 -7.95 -5.92
C ARG A 132 -3.56 -9.11 -5.44
N LEU A 133 -3.90 -9.99 -6.37
CA LEU A 133 -4.88 -11.05 -6.22
C LEU A 133 -4.19 -12.40 -6.34
N GLN A 134 -4.53 -13.33 -5.47
CA GLN A 134 -4.16 -14.73 -5.66
C GLN A 134 -4.99 -15.31 -6.80
N ILE A 135 -4.37 -16.13 -7.63
CA ILE A 135 -5.07 -16.97 -8.60
C ILE A 135 -5.38 -18.30 -7.91
N ILE A 136 -6.66 -18.63 -7.83
CA ILE A 136 -7.18 -19.79 -7.10
C ILE A 136 -7.54 -20.86 -8.12
N ASN A 137 -6.83 -21.99 -8.06
CA ASN A 137 -7.02 -23.14 -8.94
C ASN A 137 -6.99 -22.81 -10.45
N GLY A 138 -6.30 -21.74 -10.85
CA GLY A 138 -6.22 -21.32 -12.26
C GLY A 138 -7.52 -20.75 -12.85
N GLU A 139 -8.54 -20.49 -12.01
CA GLU A 139 -9.88 -20.10 -12.49
C GLU A 139 -10.43 -18.86 -11.79
N LYS A 140 -10.13 -18.68 -10.50
CA LYS A 140 -10.74 -17.63 -9.67
C LYS A 140 -9.72 -16.63 -9.17
N LEU A 141 -10.18 -15.43 -8.85
CA LEU A 141 -9.37 -14.36 -8.29
C LEU A 141 -9.78 -14.08 -6.84
N GLY A 142 -8.83 -13.70 -6.01
CA GLY A 142 -9.13 -13.49 -4.60
C GLY A 142 -8.03 -12.85 -3.78
N PHE A 143 -8.34 -12.57 -2.53
CA PHE A 143 -7.35 -12.15 -1.53
C PHE A 143 -7.09 -13.30 -0.55
N ARG A 144 -6.16 -13.11 0.37
CA ARG A 144 -5.95 -14.06 1.48
C ARG A 144 -6.89 -13.73 2.64
N ARG A 145 -7.34 -14.76 3.36
CA ARG A 145 -8.02 -14.60 4.65
C ARG A 145 -7.10 -13.88 5.63
N PHE A 146 -7.71 -13.19 6.60
CA PHE A 146 -6.99 -12.48 7.64
C PHE A 146 -5.92 -13.37 8.29
N ARG A 147 -4.66 -12.92 8.21
CA ARG A 147 -3.48 -13.59 8.79
C ARG A 147 -3.34 -15.07 8.42
N SER A 148 -3.78 -15.44 7.22
CA SER A 148 -3.73 -16.81 6.71
C SER A 148 -3.15 -16.86 5.31
N HIS A 149 -2.71 -18.05 4.88
CA HIS A 149 -2.36 -18.34 3.48
C HIS A 149 -3.56 -18.83 2.67
N VAL A 150 -4.70 -19.08 3.32
CA VAL A 150 -5.92 -19.56 2.67
C VAL A 150 -6.50 -18.45 1.78
N PRO A 151 -6.68 -18.71 0.47
CA PRO A 151 -7.32 -17.74 -0.41
C PRO A 151 -8.83 -17.68 -0.18
N VAL A 152 -9.40 -16.51 -0.47
CA VAL A 152 -10.83 -16.20 -0.44
C VAL A 152 -11.14 -15.60 -1.80
N GLU A 153 -12.07 -16.21 -2.52
CA GLU A 153 -12.57 -15.68 -3.79
C GLU A 153 -13.23 -14.32 -3.58
N ILE A 154 -12.90 -13.37 -4.44
CA ILE A 154 -13.40 -12.00 -4.39
C ILE A 154 -13.72 -11.59 -5.82
N ASN A 155 -14.99 -11.30 -6.08
CA ASN A 155 -15.42 -10.72 -7.35
C ASN A 155 -15.44 -9.19 -7.30
N ARG A 156 -15.50 -8.56 -6.12
CA ARG A 156 -15.49 -7.10 -5.98
C ARG A 156 -14.80 -6.63 -4.71
N CYS A 157 -14.05 -5.53 -4.79
CA CYS A 157 -13.40 -4.90 -3.66
C CYS A 157 -13.83 -3.43 -3.53
N LEU A 158 -14.56 -3.09 -2.46
CA LEU A 158 -15.01 -1.71 -2.20
C LEU A 158 -13.84 -0.71 -2.07
N LEU A 159 -12.63 -1.17 -1.76
CA LEU A 159 -11.46 -0.29 -1.69
C LEU A 159 -10.83 -0.03 -3.06
N ALA A 160 -11.01 -0.92 -4.04
CA ALA A 160 -10.44 -0.81 -5.37
C ALA A 160 -11.24 0.18 -6.23
N ALA A 161 -10.54 0.98 -7.04
CA ALA A 161 -11.16 1.87 -8.00
C ALA A 161 -12.04 1.10 -9.00
N GLU A 162 -13.10 1.73 -9.51
CA GLU A 162 -14.10 1.04 -10.33
C GLU A 162 -13.54 0.33 -11.57
N PRO A 163 -12.58 0.89 -12.34
CA PRO A 163 -11.99 0.14 -13.47
C PRO A 163 -11.30 -1.15 -13.03
N LEU A 164 -10.70 -1.18 -11.83
CA LEU A 164 -10.10 -2.41 -11.28
C LEU A 164 -11.17 -3.43 -10.91
N ASN A 165 -12.30 -3.00 -10.34
CA ASN A 165 -13.43 -3.89 -10.05
C ASN A 165 -14.02 -4.44 -11.35
N HIS A 166 -14.19 -3.60 -12.37
CA HIS A 166 -14.69 -4.07 -13.66
C HIS A 166 -13.78 -5.15 -14.27
N VAL A 167 -12.45 -4.98 -14.20
CA VAL A 167 -11.52 -6.04 -14.63
C VAL A 167 -11.59 -7.27 -13.72
N LEU A 168 -11.66 -7.09 -12.40
CA LEU A 168 -11.76 -8.20 -11.44
C LEU A 168 -13.02 -9.06 -11.66
N GLU A 169 -14.15 -8.42 -11.96
CA GLU A 169 -15.46 -9.07 -12.16
C GLU A 169 -15.52 -9.85 -13.50
N ASN A 170 -14.90 -9.33 -14.56
CA ASN A 170 -15.11 -9.85 -15.92
C ASN A 170 -13.94 -10.67 -16.47
N LEU A 171 -12.71 -10.43 -16.01
CA LEU A 171 -11.52 -11.13 -16.52
C LEU A 171 -11.59 -12.66 -16.39
N PRO A 172 -12.10 -13.25 -15.27
CA PRO A 172 -12.23 -14.69 -15.15
C PRO A 172 -13.13 -15.36 -16.19
N GLU A 173 -14.10 -14.62 -16.73
CA GLU A 173 -15.09 -15.11 -17.70
C GLU A 173 -14.58 -15.10 -19.15
N LEU A 174 -13.43 -14.45 -19.41
CA LEU A 174 -12.91 -14.30 -20.76
C LEU A 174 -12.26 -15.57 -21.29
N SER A 175 -12.32 -15.74 -22.62
CA SER A 175 -11.61 -16.84 -23.26
C SER A 175 -10.11 -16.68 -23.06
N HIS A 176 -9.42 -17.80 -22.88
CA HIS A 176 -7.97 -17.86 -22.62
C HIS A 176 -7.49 -17.29 -21.27
N PHE A 177 -8.35 -16.69 -20.44
CA PHE A 177 -7.95 -16.32 -19.07
C PHE A 177 -7.40 -17.53 -18.32
N ARG A 178 -8.15 -18.65 -18.33
CA ARG A 178 -7.72 -19.92 -17.72
C ARG A 178 -6.33 -20.36 -18.16
N SER A 179 -6.02 -20.22 -19.44
CA SER A 179 -4.69 -20.59 -19.98
C SER A 179 -3.56 -19.72 -19.41
N LEU A 180 -3.82 -18.43 -19.13
CA LEU A 180 -2.85 -17.55 -18.48
C LEU A 180 -2.77 -17.85 -16.97
N ALA A 181 -3.93 -18.08 -16.35
CA ALA A 181 -4.08 -18.30 -14.92
C ALA A 181 -3.48 -19.63 -14.44
N GLU A 182 -3.56 -20.71 -15.22
CA GLU A 182 -2.96 -22.02 -14.92
C GLU A 182 -1.44 -21.97 -14.71
N HIS A 183 -0.76 -20.98 -15.31
CA HIS A 183 0.68 -20.78 -15.17
C HIS A 183 1.05 -19.64 -14.23
N SER A 184 0.08 -19.10 -13.50
CA SER A 184 0.25 -17.89 -12.70
C SER A 184 -0.12 -18.12 -11.24
N SER A 185 0.66 -17.54 -10.34
CA SER A 185 0.41 -17.60 -8.89
C SER A 185 -0.34 -16.38 -8.36
N GLU A 186 -0.16 -15.24 -9.01
CA GLU A 186 -0.69 -13.95 -8.61
C GLU A 186 -1.02 -13.12 -9.84
N LEU A 187 -2.04 -12.29 -9.73
CA LEU A 187 -2.39 -11.25 -10.69
C LEU A 187 -2.34 -9.89 -9.98
N GLU A 188 -1.56 -8.97 -10.51
CA GLU A 188 -1.59 -7.59 -10.09
C GLU A 188 -2.35 -6.74 -11.10
N LEU A 189 -3.25 -5.88 -10.62
CA LEU A 189 -3.97 -4.90 -11.42
C LEU A 189 -3.54 -3.50 -10.97
N GLN A 190 -3.10 -2.68 -11.93
CA GLN A 190 -2.73 -1.27 -11.74
C GLN A 190 -3.64 -0.39 -12.59
N LEU A 191 -4.24 0.64 -12.01
CA LEU A 191 -4.96 1.66 -12.76
C LEU A 191 -3.95 2.61 -13.39
N ASN A 192 -4.02 2.81 -14.70
CA ASN A 192 -3.35 3.90 -15.38
C ASN A 192 -4.15 5.20 -15.15
N PRO A 193 -3.61 6.19 -14.41
CA PRO A 193 -4.37 7.41 -14.10
C PRO A 193 -4.72 8.24 -15.34
N ASP A 194 -3.91 8.19 -16.39
CA ASP A 194 -4.09 8.98 -17.61
C ASP A 194 -5.16 8.37 -18.52
N SER A 195 -5.01 7.09 -18.87
CA SER A 195 -5.95 6.38 -19.76
C SER A 195 -7.25 5.99 -19.06
N ARG A 196 -7.24 5.94 -17.72
CA ARG A 196 -8.30 5.37 -16.86
C ARG A 196 -8.57 3.88 -17.07
N LYS A 197 -7.69 3.20 -17.82
CA LYS A 197 -7.70 1.75 -18.04
C LYS A 197 -6.75 1.03 -17.08
N VAL A 198 -6.76 -0.29 -17.13
CA VAL A 198 -6.05 -1.16 -16.18
C VAL A 198 -4.91 -1.87 -16.89
N VAL A 199 -3.74 -1.89 -16.27
CA VAL A 199 -2.63 -2.76 -16.63
C VAL A 199 -2.68 -4.00 -15.74
N ALA A 200 -2.66 -5.18 -16.34
CA ALA A 200 -2.58 -6.46 -15.64
C ALA A 200 -1.16 -7.03 -15.69
N ILE A 201 -0.64 -7.51 -14.57
CA ILE A 201 0.66 -8.18 -14.48
C ILE A 201 0.44 -9.57 -13.90
N PHE A 202 0.60 -10.59 -14.73
CA PHE A 202 0.53 -11.98 -14.29
C PHE A 202 1.90 -12.45 -13.79
N ARG A 203 1.93 -13.05 -12.60
CA ARG A 203 3.13 -13.66 -12.03
C ARG A 203 3.26 -15.12 -12.47
N PHE A 204 3.91 -15.29 -13.61
CA PHE A 204 4.12 -16.54 -14.32
C PHE A 204 5.23 -17.40 -13.70
N SER A 205 5.04 -18.71 -13.75
CA SER A 205 6.02 -19.72 -13.30
C SER A 205 7.17 -19.96 -14.28
N ARG A 206 7.03 -19.51 -15.54
CA ARG A 206 8.01 -19.69 -16.62
C ARG A 206 7.97 -18.52 -17.61
N LYS A 207 9.00 -18.39 -18.45
CA LYS A 207 8.99 -17.41 -19.56
C LYS A 207 7.74 -17.63 -20.45
N PRO A 208 7.03 -16.56 -20.85
CA PRO A 208 5.85 -16.68 -21.71
C PRO A 208 6.21 -17.24 -23.10
N ARG A 209 5.38 -18.15 -23.61
CA ARG A 209 5.46 -18.71 -24.96
C ARG A 209 4.67 -17.83 -25.94
N PRO A 210 4.90 -17.97 -27.26
CA PRO A 210 4.10 -17.27 -28.27
C PRO A 210 2.58 -17.45 -28.11
N THR A 211 2.13 -18.63 -27.67
CA THR A 211 0.71 -18.89 -27.39
C THR A 211 0.19 -18.08 -26.20
N ASP A 212 0.95 -17.98 -25.10
CA ASP A 212 0.57 -17.20 -23.93
C ASP A 212 0.48 -15.70 -24.29
N ILE A 213 1.42 -15.22 -25.12
CA ILE A 213 1.42 -13.86 -25.65
C ILE A 213 0.18 -13.58 -26.51
N ASN A 214 -0.17 -14.49 -27.42
CA ASN A 214 -1.37 -14.34 -28.25
C ASN A 214 -2.65 -14.38 -27.39
N ASN A 215 -2.70 -15.27 -26.40
CA ASN A 215 -3.81 -15.33 -25.45
C ASN A 215 -3.97 -14.02 -24.67
N ALA A 216 -2.87 -13.41 -24.22
CA ALA A 216 -2.90 -12.10 -23.57
C ALA A 216 -3.49 -11.01 -24.47
N ARG A 217 -3.10 -10.97 -25.75
CA ARG A 217 -3.69 -10.02 -26.70
C ARG A 217 -5.19 -10.23 -26.88
N THR A 218 -5.62 -11.48 -27.06
CA THR A 218 -7.05 -11.81 -27.18
C THR A 218 -7.84 -11.40 -25.94
N VAL A 219 -7.29 -11.59 -24.74
CA VAL A 219 -7.92 -11.13 -23.49
C VAL A 219 -8.08 -9.61 -23.47
N CYS A 220 -7.05 -8.86 -23.89
CA CYS A 220 -7.13 -7.40 -24.00
C CYS A 220 -8.17 -6.92 -25.03
N THR A 221 -8.40 -7.67 -26.13
CA THR A 221 -9.41 -7.28 -27.13
C THR A 221 -10.85 -7.49 -26.64
N GLN A 222 -11.05 -8.39 -25.67
CA GLN A 222 -12.37 -8.75 -25.15
C GLN A 222 -12.82 -7.87 -23.97
N LEU A 223 -11.92 -7.09 -23.38
CA LEU A 223 -12.20 -6.29 -22.18
C LEU A 223 -11.63 -4.88 -22.33
N ASP A 224 -12.46 -3.92 -22.73
CA ASP A 224 -12.03 -2.55 -23.03
C ASP A 224 -11.33 -1.83 -21.85
N ALA A 225 -11.72 -2.15 -20.62
CA ALA A 225 -11.09 -1.59 -19.43
C ALA A 225 -9.64 -2.07 -19.22
N LEU A 226 -9.21 -3.13 -19.90
CA LEU A 226 -7.86 -3.67 -19.83
C LEU A 226 -7.00 -3.06 -20.95
N GLU A 227 -6.00 -2.27 -20.56
CA GLU A 227 -5.09 -1.59 -21.48
C GLU A 227 -4.08 -2.54 -22.09
N CYS A 228 -3.41 -3.31 -21.23
CA CYS A 228 -2.41 -4.28 -21.64
C CYS A 228 -2.12 -5.29 -20.53
N ILE A 229 -1.48 -6.39 -20.92
CA ILE A 229 -0.98 -7.42 -20.03
C ILE A 229 0.55 -7.45 -20.06
N PHE A 230 1.16 -7.65 -18.89
CA PHE A 230 2.55 -8.02 -18.71
C PHE A 230 2.68 -9.38 -18.02
N PHE A 231 3.80 -10.04 -18.27
CA PHE A 231 4.23 -11.22 -17.54
C PHE A 231 5.46 -10.89 -16.70
N SER A 232 5.46 -11.32 -15.45
CA SER A 232 6.63 -11.29 -14.57
C SER A 232 6.89 -12.68 -14.01
N GLY A 233 8.12 -13.01 -13.66
CA GLY A 233 8.44 -14.28 -13.01
C GLY A 233 9.81 -14.26 -12.36
N ASP A 234 10.13 -15.29 -11.56
CA ASP A 234 11.42 -15.34 -10.85
C ASP A 234 12.61 -15.57 -11.78
N GLN A 235 12.36 -16.17 -12.95
CA GLN A 235 13.39 -16.52 -13.92
C GLN A 235 13.54 -15.52 -15.07
N PHE A 236 12.72 -14.46 -15.12
CA PHE A 236 12.74 -13.51 -16.23
C PHE A 236 12.24 -12.13 -15.81
N GLN A 237 12.73 -11.09 -16.49
CA GLN A 237 12.30 -9.73 -16.27
C GLN A 237 10.87 -9.51 -16.80
N LEU A 238 10.22 -8.44 -16.34
CA LEU A 238 8.92 -8.02 -16.83
C LEU A 238 8.90 -8.01 -18.37
N THR A 239 7.94 -8.71 -18.97
CA THR A 239 7.80 -8.86 -20.43
C THR A 239 6.40 -8.38 -20.84
N GLY A 240 6.35 -7.53 -21.85
CA GLY A 240 5.15 -6.84 -22.32
C GLY A 240 5.55 -5.45 -22.86
N PRO A 241 4.58 -4.58 -23.15
CA PRO A 241 3.14 -4.79 -23.00
C PRO A 241 2.58 -5.68 -24.10
N PHE A 242 1.54 -6.46 -23.79
CA PHE A 242 0.72 -7.17 -24.78
C PHE A 242 -0.65 -6.51 -24.84
N ALA A 243 -0.93 -5.86 -25.96
CA ALA A 243 -2.11 -5.02 -26.15
C ALA A 243 -2.87 -5.42 -27.43
N THR A 244 -4.06 -4.85 -27.61
CA THR A 244 -4.92 -5.09 -28.78
C THR A 244 -4.23 -4.71 -30.09
N ASP A 245 -3.55 -3.56 -30.12
CA ASP A 245 -2.79 -3.08 -31.28
C ASP A 245 -1.29 -3.23 -31.02
N ARG A 246 -0.57 -3.93 -31.91
CA ARG A 246 0.89 -4.10 -31.83
C ARG A 246 1.62 -2.76 -31.95
N ASN A 247 1.02 -1.75 -32.58
CA ASN A 247 1.58 -0.40 -32.61
C ASN A 247 1.41 0.32 -31.26
N GLN A 248 0.41 -0.04 -30.44
CA GLN A 248 0.32 0.45 -29.06
C GLN A 248 1.41 -0.18 -28.18
N GLU A 249 1.88 -1.39 -28.50
CA GLU A 249 2.95 -2.04 -27.74
C GLU A 249 4.28 -1.28 -27.81
N THR A 250 4.54 -0.58 -28.91
CA THR A 250 5.76 0.24 -29.11
C THR A 250 5.61 1.68 -28.63
N LEU A 251 4.38 2.14 -28.38
CA LEU A 251 4.08 3.51 -27.91
C LEU A 251 4.03 3.63 -26.38
N LEU A 252 3.85 2.52 -25.67
CA LEU A 252 3.87 2.48 -24.21
C LEU A 252 5.34 2.51 -23.73
N ASP A 253 5.72 3.60 -23.06
CA ASP A 253 7.06 3.73 -22.46
C ASP A 253 7.25 2.86 -21.20
N ASN A 254 6.30 1.96 -20.94
CA ASN A 254 6.20 1.10 -19.76
C ASN A 254 6.22 1.89 -18.45
N THR A 255 5.69 3.11 -18.46
CA THR A 255 5.47 3.91 -17.26
C THR A 255 4.01 4.30 -17.09
N LEU A 256 3.64 4.61 -15.85
CA LEU A 256 2.37 5.25 -15.50
C LEU A 256 2.69 6.64 -14.98
N HIS A 257 1.80 7.59 -15.25
CA HIS A 257 1.95 8.96 -14.80
C HIS A 257 0.81 9.41 -13.89
N ILE A 258 1.08 10.43 -13.09
CA ILE A 258 0.10 11.15 -12.29
C ILE A 258 0.53 12.61 -12.14
N SER A 259 -0.46 13.50 -12.07
CA SER A 259 -0.22 14.91 -11.79
C SER A 259 -0.94 15.35 -10.51
N TYR A 260 -0.24 16.08 -9.65
CA TYR A 260 -0.79 16.70 -8.45
C TYR A 260 -0.75 18.22 -8.54
N ASN A 261 -1.85 18.87 -8.20
CA ASN A 261 -1.87 20.31 -7.89
C ASN A 261 -1.59 20.49 -6.40
N LEU A 262 -0.37 20.88 -6.02
CA LEU A 262 0.02 21.07 -4.63
C LEU A 262 -0.65 22.32 -4.04
N ASN A 263 -0.74 22.40 -2.70
CA ASN A 263 -1.47 23.46 -2.00
C ASN A 263 -0.66 24.75 -1.81
N ASP A 264 0.47 24.90 -2.50
CA ASP A 264 1.52 25.90 -2.22
C ASP A 264 1.56 27.07 -3.21
N ASN A 265 0.47 27.30 -3.94
CA ASN A 265 0.37 28.29 -5.01
C ASN A 265 1.37 28.08 -6.16
N SER A 266 2.00 26.90 -6.28
CA SER A 266 2.79 26.55 -7.47
C SER A 266 1.89 26.61 -8.71
N ARG A 267 2.32 27.39 -9.72
CA ARG A 267 1.57 27.54 -10.99
C ARG A 267 1.64 26.28 -11.87
N LYS A 268 2.51 25.32 -11.55
CA LYS A 268 2.73 24.11 -12.35
C LYS A 268 2.39 22.86 -11.54
N PRO A 269 1.62 21.91 -12.09
CA PRO A 269 1.34 20.64 -11.42
C PRO A 269 2.64 19.84 -11.24
N LEU A 270 2.76 19.16 -10.10
CA LEU A 270 3.79 18.16 -9.85
C LEU A 270 3.50 16.93 -10.72
N LYS A 271 4.41 16.59 -11.62
CA LYS A 271 4.27 15.44 -12.53
C LYS A 271 5.14 14.30 -12.05
N LEU A 272 4.56 13.15 -11.76
CA LEU A 272 5.30 11.96 -11.35
C LEU A 272 4.99 10.80 -12.27
N GLN A 273 5.98 9.96 -12.51
CA GLN A 273 5.87 8.72 -13.26
C GLN A 273 6.64 7.60 -12.56
N TRP A 274 6.22 6.37 -12.83
CA TRP A 274 6.92 5.17 -12.37
C TRP A 274 6.79 4.05 -13.39
N GLU A 275 7.83 3.23 -13.51
CA GLU A 275 7.80 2.03 -14.35
C GLU A 275 6.72 1.03 -13.88
N ILE A 276 6.07 0.34 -14.82
CA ILE A 276 5.06 -0.70 -14.55
C ILE A 276 5.62 -1.76 -13.59
N GLY A 277 4.78 -2.18 -12.63
CA GLY A 277 5.18 -3.07 -11.54
C GLY A 277 5.97 -2.39 -10.42
N GLY A 278 6.52 -1.20 -10.67
CA GLY A 278 7.19 -0.34 -9.69
C GLY A 278 6.28 0.08 -8.53
N PHE A 279 6.88 0.58 -7.44
CA PHE A 279 6.13 1.01 -6.27
C PHE A 279 5.61 2.45 -6.45
N PHE A 280 4.32 2.62 -6.18
CA PHE A 280 3.66 3.90 -6.01
C PHE A 280 2.61 3.77 -4.90
N GLN A 281 2.28 4.88 -4.25
CA GLN A 281 1.28 4.88 -3.19
C GLN A 281 -0.09 4.50 -3.75
N VAL A 282 -0.70 3.46 -3.17
CA VAL A 282 -1.96 2.91 -3.68
C VAL A 282 -3.15 3.87 -3.58
N ASN A 283 -3.06 4.89 -2.73
CA ASN A 283 -4.07 5.93 -2.52
C ASN A 283 -3.48 7.31 -2.89
N PRO A 284 -3.68 7.80 -4.11
CA PRO A 284 -3.09 9.07 -4.56
C PRO A 284 -3.56 10.29 -3.78
N GLU A 285 -4.84 10.35 -3.40
CA GLU A 285 -5.39 11.48 -2.64
C GLU A 285 -4.73 11.58 -1.26
N GLN A 286 -4.50 10.43 -0.63
CA GLN A 286 -3.76 10.39 0.62
C GLN A 286 -2.27 10.63 0.43
N ASN A 287 -1.68 10.20 -0.70
CA ASN A 287 -0.29 10.51 -1.02
C ASN A 287 -0.07 12.00 -1.21
N LYS A 288 -0.99 12.70 -1.90
CA LYS A 288 -0.97 14.16 -2.02
C LYS A 288 -0.99 14.82 -0.64
N THR A 289 -1.84 14.34 0.25
CA THR A 289 -1.90 14.80 1.65
C THR A 289 -0.57 14.56 2.37
N LEU A 290 0.02 13.38 2.20
CA LEU A 290 1.31 13.02 2.79
C LEU A 290 2.47 13.89 2.26
N ILE A 291 2.52 14.14 0.95
CA ILE A 291 3.51 15.05 0.33
C ILE A 291 3.39 16.44 0.96
N ASN A 292 2.18 17.00 1.03
CA ASN A 292 1.97 18.31 1.63
C ASN A 292 2.40 18.36 3.12
N LEU A 293 2.17 17.29 3.88
CA LEU A 293 2.64 17.20 5.26
C LEU A 293 4.16 17.15 5.37
N VAL A 294 4.84 16.37 4.53
CA VAL A 294 6.31 16.31 4.50
C VAL A 294 6.90 17.67 4.14
N LEU A 295 6.33 18.35 3.14
CA LEU A 295 6.74 19.71 2.77
C LEU A 295 6.51 20.73 3.90
N HIS A 296 5.44 20.56 4.68
CA HIS A 296 5.16 21.43 5.82
C HIS A 296 6.12 21.16 6.99
N PHE A 297 6.37 19.89 7.32
CA PHE A 297 7.24 19.51 8.44
C PHE A 297 8.72 19.67 8.15
N SER A 298 9.15 19.51 6.90
CA SER A 298 10.55 19.72 6.53
C SER A 298 10.99 21.16 6.77
N LYS A 299 10.06 22.12 6.67
CA LYS A 299 10.34 23.57 6.65
C LYS A 299 11.46 23.93 5.66
N ALA A 300 11.58 23.12 4.61
CA ALA A 300 12.63 23.21 3.63
C ALA A 300 12.63 24.60 2.96
N ASN A 301 13.80 25.21 2.90
CA ASN A 301 14.03 26.52 2.31
C ASN A 301 15.11 26.45 1.20
N PRO A 302 15.24 27.50 0.35
CA PRO A 302 16.13 27.46 -0.81
C PRO A 302 17.62 27.27 -0.53
N ASP A 303 18.08 27.41 0.72
CA ASP A 303 19.46 27.20 1.11
C ASP A 303 19.73 25.77 1.63
N ASP A 304 18.67 25.00 1.92
CA ASP A 304 18.78 23.67 2.52
C ASP A 304 19.29 22.61 1.55
N THR A 305 20.11 21.71 2.08
CA THR A 305 20.49 20.44 1.49
C THR A 305 19.68 19.31 2.13
N VAL A 306 19.06 18.45 1.32
CA VAL A 306 18.18 17.39 1.82
C VAL A 306 18.63 16.01 1.36
N LEU A 307 18.53 15.04 2.26
CA LEU A 307 18.73 13.63 1.98
C LEU A 307 17.39 12.89 2.03
N ASP A 308 17.00 12.23 0.94
CA ASP A 308 15.81 11.38 0.85
C ASP A 308 16.23 9.90 0.79
N LEU A 309 16.06 9.18 1.89
CA LEU A 309 16.42 7.78 2.05
C LEU A 309 15.24 6.88 1.71
N PHE A 310 15.48 5.85 0.89
CA PHE A 310 14.43 5.04 0.27
C PHE A 310 13.53 5.89 -0.64
N CYS A 311 14.15 6.79 -1.41
CA CYS A 311 13.44 7.82 -2.17
C CYS A 311 12.47 7.26 -3.23
N GLY A 312 12.60 5.98 -3.60
CA GLY A 312 11.81 5.35 -4.63
C GLY A 312 11.90 6.12 -5.94
N MET A 313 10.75 6.43 -6.54
CA MET A 313 10.65 7.24 -7.77
C MET A 313 10.72 8.76 -7.51
N GLY A 314 11.08 9.19 -6.30
CA GLY A 314 11.20 10.60 -5.91
C GLY A 314 9.89 11.21 -5.39
N ASN A 315 9.03 10.42 -4.74
CA ASN A 315 7.73 10.89 -4.24
C ASN A 315 7.84 12.12 -3.32
N PHE A 316 8.91 12.20 -2.52
CA PHE A 316 9.24 13.36 -1.69
C PHE A 316 10.39 14.20 -2.27
N SER A 317 11.40 13.55 -2.86
CA SER A 317 12.54 14.23 -3.49
C SER A 317 12.13 15.32 -4.48
N ILE A 318 11.17 15.03 -5.38
CA ILE A 318 10.78 15.94 -6.45
C ILE A 318 10.06 17.19 -5.92
N PRO A 319 9.01 17.08 -5.09
CA PRO A 319 8.39 18.27 -4.52
C PRO A 319 9.32 19.05 -3.56
N LEU A 320 10.23 18.38 -2.85
CA LEU A 320 11.22 19.08 -2.01
C LEU A 320 12.25 19.83 -2.87
N GLY A 321 12.70 19.24 -3.99
CA GLY A 321 13.66 19.87 -4.90
C GLY A 321 13.17 21.16 -5.55
N GLN A 322 11.85 21.41 -5.57
CA GLN A 322 11.27 22.69 -5.97
C GLN A 322 11.50 23.83 -4.96
N ARG A 323 12.02 23.52 -3.76
CA ARG A 323 12.11 24.45 -2.63
C ARG A 323 13.48 24.54 -1.99
N THR A 324 14.43 23.70 -2.39
CA THR A 324 15.71 23.51 -1.72
C THR A 324 16.89 23.80 -2.63
N LYS A 325 18.07 23.98 -2.03
CA LYS A 325 19.32 24.13 -2.77
C LYS A 325 19.67 22.86 -3.52
N GLU A 326 19.59 21.72 -2.84
CA GLU A 326 19.96 20.42 -3.37
C GLU A 326 19.20 19.28 -2.69
N ILE A 327 18.87 18.23 -3.46
CA ILE A 327 18.32 16.97 -2.94
C ILE A 327 19.21 15.81 -3.38
N THR A 328 19.63 14.98 -2.43
CA THR A 328 20.20 13.66 -2.70
C THR A 328 19.19 12.57 -2.36
N GLY A 329 18.74 11.80 -3.35
CA GLY A 329 17.87 10.64 -3.16
C GLY A 329 18.63 9.31 -3.26
N ILE A 330 18.39 8.38 -2.33
CA ILE A 330 19.05 7.06 -2.30
C ILE A 330 18.01 5.95 -2.33
N GLU A 331 18.18 5.03 -3.29
CA GLU A 331 17.29 3.87 -3.48
C GLU A 331 18.07 2.66 -4.00
N GLY A 332 17.71 1.45 -3.57
CA GLY A 332 18.37 0.22 -4.02
C GLY A 332 17.88 -0.29 -5.38
N GLN A 333 16.64 0.04 -5.76
CA GLN A 333 16.00 -0.42 -6.99
C GLN A 333 16.33 0.48 -8.19
N GLY A 334 16.84 -0.14 -9.26
CA GLY A 334 17.25 0.59 -10.47
C GLY A 334 16.10 1.25 -11.23
N SER A 335 14.95 0.57 -11.33
CA SER A 335 13.74 1.12 -11.99
C SER A 335 13.19 2.35 -11.28
N ALA A 336 13.25 2.36 -9.95
CA ALA A 336 12.86 3.49 -9.13
C ALA A 336 13.79 4.70 -9.37
N ILE A 337 15.11 4.51 -9.41
CA ILE A 337 16.08 5.56 -9.72
C ILE A 337 15.90 6.12 -11.14
N ARG A 338 15.64 5.27 -12.14
CA ARG A 338 15.33 5.75 -13.50
C ARG A 338 14.06 6.60 -13.53
N SER A 339 13.01 6.17 -12.82
CA SER A 339 11.77 6.92 -12.66
C SER A 339 12.01 8.25 -11.95
N ALA A 340 12.82 8.28 -10.88
CA ALA A 340 13.19 9.50 -10.16
C ALA A 340 13.94 10.50 -11.04
N GLY A 341 14.93 10.02 -11.82
CA GLY A 341 15.63 10.85 -12.79
C GLY A 341 14.73 11.41 -13.88
N ALA A 342 13.76 10.61 -14.37
CA ALA A 342 12.77 11.09 -15.32
C ALA A 342 11.82 12.13 -14.69
N ASN A 343 11.38 11.90 -13.46
CA ASN A 343 10.54 12.85 -12.71
C ASN A 343 11.26 14.19 -12.49
N SER A 344 12.55 14.16 -12.16
CA SER A 344 13.34 15.38 -12.03
C SER A 344 13.34 16.19 -13.32
N ARG A 345 13.64 15.55 -14.46
CA ARG A 345 13.58 16.20 -15.78
C ARG A 345 12.17 16.72 -16.12
N ASN A 346 11.13 15.93 -15.87
CA ASN A 346 9.74 16.28 -16.16
C ASN A 346 9.23 17.48 -15.35
N ASN A 347 9.85 17.75 -14.20
CA ASN A 347 9.56 18.93 -13.36
C ASN A 347 10.60 20.05 -13.53
N GLY A 348 11.55 19.91 -14.46
CA GLY A 348 12.58 20.92 -14.74
C GLY A 348 13.59 21.13 -13.62
N LEU A 349 13.84 20.11 -12.80
CA LEU A 349 14.80 20.19 -11.70
C LEU A 349 16.22 19.86 -12.18
N THR A 350 17.18 20.66 -11.73
CA THR A 350 18.62 20.45 -12.00
C THR A 350 19.43 20.23 -10.72
N ASN A 351 18.78 20.37 -9.56
CA ASN A 351 19.35 20.31 -8.22
C ASN A 351 19.10 18.97 -7.51
N THR A 352 18.85 17.90 -8.26
CA THR A 352 18.56 16.57 -7.71
C THR A 352 19.62 15.56 -8.15
N VAL A 353 20.17 14.82 -7.20
CA VAL A 353 21.09 13.70 -7.42
C VAL A 353 20.45 12.41 -6.92
N PHE A 354 20.37 11.39 -7.78
CA PHE A 354 19.80 10.08 -7.42
C PHE A 354 20.86 8.98 -7.49
N VAL A 355 21.05 8.26 -6.39
CA VAL A 355 22.10 7.25 -6.23
C VAL A 355 21.48 5.88 -6.04
N LYS A 356 21.81 4.94 -6.94
CA LYS A 356 21.44 3.53 -6.79
C LYS A 356 22.41 2.85 -5.82
N LYS A 357 21.99 2.64 -4.58
CA LYS A 357 22.80 1.94 -3.56
C LYS A 357 21.91 1.34 -2.47
N PRO A 358 22.30 0.22 -1.84
CA PRO A 358 21.65 -0.20 -0.60
C PRO A 358 21.72 0.92 0.45
N VAL A 359 20.56 1.39 0.91
CA VAL A 359 20.44 2.60 1.73
C VAL A 359 21.34 2.56 2.98
N HIS A 360 21.41 1.42 3.65
CA HIS A 360 22.24 1.22 4.85
C HIS A 360 23.75 1.35 4.56
N GLU A 361 24.23 0.90 3.39
CA GLU A 361 25.62 1.10 2.97
C GLU A 361 25.89 2.57 2.67
N ALA A 362 24.93 3.24 2.02
CA ALA A 362 25.06 4.65 1.70
C ALA A 362 25.11 5.52 2.97
N CYS A 363 24.24 5.26 3.96
CA CYS A 363 24.27 5.97 5.24
C CYS A 363 25.62 5.82 5.95
N ARG A 364 26.20 4.61 5.99
CA ARG A 364 27.54 4.40 6.58
C ARG A 364 28.63 5.19 5.85
N GLN A 365 28.56 5.24 4.52
CA GLN A 365 29.51 6.01 3.73
C GLN A 365 29.38 7.51 3.99
N LEU A 366 28.17 8.07 3.90
CA LEU A 366 27.92 9.50 4.15
C LEU A 366 28.38 9.91 5.55
N ALA A 367 28.10 9.08 6.56
CA ALA A 367 28.56 9.31 7.93
C ALA A 367 30.09 9.27 8.06
N LYS A 368 30.76 8.32 7.38
CA LYS A 368 32.23 8.23 7.36
C LYS A 368 32.87 9.44 6.66
N GLU A 369 32.22 9.97 5.64
CA GLU A 369 32.65 11.15 4.89
C GLU A 369 32.32 12.47 5.61
N GLY A 370 31.60 12.42 6.74
CA GLY A 370 31.19 13.60 7.50
C GLY A 370 30.17 14.49 6.76
N GLN A 371 29.43 13.93 5.81
CA GLN A 371 28.40 14.65 5.06
C GLN A 371 27.28 15.11 5.99
N GLN A 372 26.87 16.37 5.86
CA GLN A 372 25.78 16.96 6.64
C GLN A 372 24.64 17.38 5.72
N PHE A 373 23.42 17.30 6.24
CA PHE A 373 22.20 17.69 5.55
C PHE A 373 21.32 18.46 6.53
N ASP A 374 20.64 19.50 6.05
CA ASP A 374 19.73 20.33 6.84
C ASP A 374 18.42 19.58 7.13
N CYS A 375 18.03 18.66 6.23
CA CYS A 375 16.86 17.81 6.40
C CYS A 375 17.13 16.38 5.92
N VAL A 376 16.60 15.39 6.65
CA VAL A 376 16.61 13.98 6.23
C VAL A 376 15.18 13.45 6.23
N VAL A 377 14.74 12.95 5.08
CA VAL A 377 13.47 12.24 4.90
C VAL A 377 13.76 10.75 4.80
N VAL A 378 12.97 9.93 5.51
CA VAL A 378 13.14 8.46 5.53
C VAL A 378 11.78 7.79 5.40
N ASP A 379 11.55 7.06 4.31
CA ASP A 379 10.33 6.26 4.07
C ASP A 379 10.66 4.77 3.82
N PRO A 380 11.08 4.04 4.86
CA PRO A 380 11.61 2.69 4.69
C PRO A 380 10.49 1.66 4.49
N PRO A 381 10.74 0.56 3.75
CA PRO A 381 9.83 -0.58 3.77
C PRO A 381 9.83 -1.24 5.16
N ARG A 382 8.74 -1.94 5.51
CA ARG A 382 8.53 -2.57 6.84
C ARG A 382 9.71 -3.40 7.39
N ARG A 383 10.55 -3.98 6.52
CA ARG A 383 11.69 -4.83 6.92
C ARG A 383 13.02 -4.09 7.02
N ALA A 384 13.12 -2.85 6.54
CA ALA A 384 14.39 -2.13 6.44
C ALA A 384 14.81 -1.40 7.72
N SER A 385 13.93 -1.20 8.70
CA SER A 385 14.23 -0.48 9.94
C SER A 385 14.94 -1.33 11.02
N ARG A 386 15.69 -2.38 10.62
CA ARG A 386 16.35 -3.32 11.54
C ARG A 386 17.88 -3.24 11.55
N GLY A 387 18.48 -2.34 10.78
CA GLY A 387 19.94 -2.27 10.59
C GLY A 387 20.48 -0.87 10.63
#